data_AF-A0A7C3ZV69-F1
#
_entry.id   AF-A0A7C3ZV69-F1
#
_cell.length_a   1.000
_cell.length_b   1.000
_cell.length_c   1.000
_cell.angle_alpha   90.00
_cell.angle_beta   90.00
_cell.angle_gamma   90.00
#
_symmetry.space_group_name_H-M   'P 1'
#
loop_
_entity.id
_entity.type
_entity.pdbx_description
1 polymer ?
#
loop_
_entity_poly.entity_id
_entity_poly.type
_entity_poly.pdbx_seq_one_letter_code
_entity_poly.pdbx_strand_id
1 'polypeptide(L)'
;MAERENHWRSSQPVAVAFAYLVLGTILPLVNLRLPPVVGITISIALLMILQLLLVVSLARVQMSSKVCLSVLLPAAGLTIALSFIMGKWEIRNPALLSFSMSMRSLTMMVTGGSLGYLVSFIVREPNLLLPCAVFAAMVDYWSVTWGPLSHMLEKKASVVAAASVQMPALGRVSPVTMIGVGDFLFLALFFGVLYRFNMNAKGTFWIGYALLTVSMFLVLYGRTAFPALVPMGAAVIIANYRYFRLRREELLAMLYVGLFLLVAIIGAGFYFLRR
;
A
#
# COMPACT_ATOMS: atom_id res chain seq x y z
N MET A 1 -6.02 33.62 6.92
CA MET A 1 -5.92 32.27 7.52
C MET A 1 -6.00 31.14 6.48
N ALA A 2 -6.88 31.20 5.47
CA ALA A 2 -7.02 30.15 4.44
C ALA A 2 -5.76 29.88 3.59
N GLU A 3 -4.97 30.89 3.22
CA GLU A 3 -3.73 30.68 2.44
C GLU A 3 -2.64 29.93 3.21
N ARG A 4 -2.48 30.19 4.52
CA ARG A 4 -1.52 29.45 5.37
C ARG A 4 -1.91 27.97 5.50
N GLU A 5 -3.21 27.67 5.51
CA GLU A 5 -3.69 26.30 5.59
C GLU A 5 -3.42 25.52 4.28
N ASN A 6 -3.48 26.19 3.13
CA ASN A 6 -3.15 25.58 1.84
C ASN A 6 -1.65 25.26 1.70
N HIS A 7 -0.75 26.15 2.14
CA HIS A 7 0.69 25.88 2.10
C HIS A 7 1.12 24.73 3.02
N TRP A 8 0.46 24.57 4.18
CA TRP A 8 0.73 23.45 5.08
C TRP A 8 0.25 22.12 4.51
N ARG A 9 -0.87 22.11 3.77
CA ARG A 9 -1.40 20.90 3.12
C ARG A 9 -0.52 20.41 1.98
N SER A 10 0.09 21.31 1.20
CA SER A 10 0.91 20.94 0.04
C SER A 10 2.33 20.48 0.40
N SER A 11 2.89 20.90 1.54
CA SER A 11 4.25 20.54 1.96
C SER A 11 4.35 19.22 2.73
N GLN A 12 3.24 18.72 3.30
CA GLN A 12 3.22 17.45 4.06
C GLN A 12 3.75 16.23 3.29
N PRO A 13 3.33 15.96 2.04
CA PRO A 13 3.82 14.78 1.32
C PRO A 13 5.33 14.84 1.08
N VAL A 14 5.87 16.04 0.83
CA VAL A 14 7.29 16.25 0.61
C VAL A 14 8.08 16.00 1.89
N ALA A 15 7.59 16.51 3.03
CA ALA A 15 8.23 16.28 4.33
C ALA A 15 8.22 14.80 4.72
N VAL A 16 7.11 14.09 4.50
CA VAL A 16 7.01 12.65 4.80
C VAL A 16 7.88 11.83 3.84
N ALA A 17 7.90 12.16 2.54
CA ALA A 17 8.78 11.53 1.56
C ALA A 17 10.26 11.72 1.91
N PHE A 18 10.64 12.93 2.33
CA PHE A 18 11.99 13.22 2.80
C PHE A 18 12.34 12.41 4.06
N ALA A 19 11.45 12.39 5.06
CA ALA A 19 11.63 11.59 6.26
C ALA A 19 11.77 10.09 5.94
N TYR A 20 10.98 9.57 5.00
CA TYR A 20 11.10 8.20 4.51
C TYR A 20 12.46 7.94 3.86
N LEU A 21 12.93 8.82 2.98
CA LEU A 21 14.24 8.68 2.32
C LEU A 21 15.39 8.73 3.32
N VAL A 22 15.36 9.67 4.25
CA VAL A 22 16.39 9.83 5.28
C VAL A 22 16.42 8.58 6.16
N LEU A 23 15.28 8.14 6.68
CA LEU A 23 15.22 6.94 7.52
C LEU A 23 15.57 5.68 6.75
N GLY A 24 15.06 5.49 5.53
CA GLY A 24 15.37 4.33 4.70
C GLY A 24 16.84 4.24 4.30
N THR A 25 17.53 5.39 4.17
CA THR A 25 18.96 5.43 3.86
C THR A 25 19.82 5.25 5.12
N ILE A 26 19.44 5.85 6.25
CA ILE A 26 20.24 5.86 7.48
C ILE A 26 20.05 4.56 8.28
N LEU A 27 18.82 4.04 8.42
CA LEU A 27 18.54 2.87 9.27
C LEU A 27 19.38 1.63 8.94
N PRO A 28 19.64 1.27 7.67
CA PRO A 28 20.51 0.15 7.34
C PRO A 28 21.97 0.37 7.72
N LEU A 29 22.41 1.63 7.79
CA LEU A 29 23.79 2.02 8.07
C LEU A 29 24.09 2.10 9.58
N VAL A 30 23.07 2.31 10.41
CA VAL A 30 23.24 2.43 11.86
C VAL A 30 23.22 1.04 12.50
N ASN A 31 24.35 0.64 13.09
CA ASN A 31 24.44 -0.57 13.91
C ASN A 31 23.86 -0.31 15.30
N LEU A 32 22.54 -0.40 15.43
CA LEU A 32 21.88 -0.37 16.73
C LEU A 32 22.11 -1.70 17.47
N ARG A 33 22.66 -1.65 18.68
CA ARG A 33 22.84 -2.81 19.57
C ARG A 33 21.50 -3.16 20.27
N LEU A 34 20.46 -3.38 19.49
CA LEU A 34 19.16 -3.83 20.00
C LEU A 34 19.02 -5.34 19.83
N PRO A 35 18.24 -6.03 20.69
CA PRO A 35 17.81 -7.38 20.42
C PRO A 35 17.13 -7.43 19.03
N PRO A 36 17.44 -8.41 18.16
CA PRO A 36 16.94 -8.44 16.78
C PRO A 36 15.42 -8.30 16.67
N VAL A 37 14.69 -8.97 17.56
CA VAL A 37 13.22 -8.92 17.63
C VAL A 37 12.70 -7.50 17.88
N VAL A 38 13.34 -6.77 18.81
CA VAL A 38 12.96 -5.39 19.15
C VAL A 38 13.27 -4.46 17.97
N GLY A 39 14.45 -4.63 17.34
CA GLY A 39 14.84 -3.90 16.15
C GLY A 39 13.81 -4.02 15.03
N ILE A 40 13.49 -5.26 14.62
CA ILE A 40 12.50 -5.55 13.57
C ILE A 40 11.14 -4.94 13.90
N THR A 41 10.66 -5.14 15.13
CA THR A 41 9.34 -4.68 15.56
C THR A 41 9.22 -3.15 15.45
N ILE A 42 10.25 -2.42 15.91
CA ILE A 42 10.30 -0.96 15.81
C ILE A 42 10.40 -0.52 14.35
N SER A 43 11.22 -1.17 13.52
CA SER A 43 11.34 -0.86 12.10
C SER A 43 10.01 -1.00 11.37
N ILE A 44 9.30 -2.11 11.58
CA ILE A 44 8.02 -2.37 10.94
C ILE A 44 7.01 -1.29 11.33
N ALA A 45 6.85 -1.03 12.64
CA ALA A 45 5.90 -0.02 13.11
C ALA A 45 6.23 1.38 12.56
N LEU A 46 7.50 1.78 12.62
CA LEU A 46 7.97 3.10 12.16
C LEU A 46 7.85 3.27 10.64
N LEU A 47 8.22 2.26 9.86
CA LEU A 47 8.11 2.34 8.40
C LEU A 47 6.65 2.26 7.97
N MET A 48 5.84 1.42 8.61
CA MET A 48 4.40 1.32 8.34
C MET A 48 3.70 2.66 8.57
N ILE A 49 3.97 3.37 9.67
CA ILE A 49 3.36 4.68 9.91
C ILE A 49 3.81 5.71 8.86
N LEU A 50 5.09 5.71 8.44
CA LEU A 50 5.58 6.63 7.41
C LEU A 50 4.97 6.36 6.04
N GLN A 51 4.87 5.09 5.67
CA GLN A 51 4.24 4.64 4.43
C GLN A 51 2.76 5.03 4.37
N LEU A 52 2.03 4.79 5.46
CA LEU A 52 0.64 5.20 5.60
C LEU A 52 0.49 6.73 5.56
N LEU A 53 1.33 7.46 6.31
CA LEU A 53 1.34 8.92 6.30
C LEU A 53 1.62 9.48 4.91
N LEU A 54 2.53 8.86 4.15
CA LEU A 54 2.85 9.29 2.79
C LEU A 54 1.61 9.20 1.91
N VAL A 55 0.95 8.04 1.88
CA VAL A 55 -0.25 7.85 1.04
C VAL A 55 -1.41 8.75 1.49
N VAL A 56 -1.65 8.85 2.79
CA VAL A 56 -2.70 9.72 3.32
C VAL A 56 -2.41 11.18 3.00
N SER A 57 -1.16 11.63 3.13
CA SER A 57 -0.77 12.99 2.78
C SER A 57 -0.97 13.28 1.29
N LEU A 58 -0.62 12.34 0.40
CA LEU A 58 -0.86 12.47 -1.04
C LEU A 58 -2.37 12.59 -1.35
N ALA A 59 -3.20 11.73 -0.76
CA ALA A 59 -4.65 11.79 -0.94
C ALA A 59 -5.27 13.08 -0.36
N ARG A 60 -4.71 13.60 0.74
CA ARG A 60 -5.18 14.82 1.41
C ARG A 60 -4.98 16.09 0.56
N VAL A 61 -4.01 16.10 -0.36
CA VAL A 61 -3.79 17.24 -1.27
C VAL A 61 -4.99 17.45 -2.21
N GLN A 62 -5.84 16.44 -2.40
CA GLN A 62 -7.02 16.50 -3.28
C GLN A 62 -6.65 16.95 -4.70
N MET A 63 -5.59 16.35 -5.26
CA MET A 63 -5.08 16.70 -6.60
C MET A 63 -6.16 16.54 -7.67
N SER A 64 -6.10 17.36 -8.72
CA SER A 64 -6.89 17.12 -9.93
C SER A 64 -6.35 15.91 -10.69
N SER A 65 -7.17 15.31 -11.56
CA SER A 65 -6.74 14.16 -12.38
C SER A 65 -5.51 14.48 -13.24
N LYS A 66 -5.44 15.71 -13.80
CA LYS A 66 -4.30 16.17 -14.59
C LYS A 66 -3.01 16.26 -13.75
N VAL A 67 -3.09 16.84 -12.55
CA VAL A 67 -1.94 16.93 -11.64
C VAL A 67 -1.51 15.54 -11.21
N CYS A 68 -2.46 14.67 -10.87
CA CYS A 68 -2.15 13.30 -10.49
C CYS A 68 -1.47 12.52 -11.62
N LEU A 69 -1.91 12.69 -12.88
CA LEU A 69 -1.24 12.09 -14.04
C LEU A 69 0.18 12.64 -14.23
N SER A 70 0.36 13.95 -14.02
CA SER A 70 1.68 14.60 -14.10
C SER A 70 2.65 14.14 -13.01
N VAL A 71 2.16 13.64 -11.87
CA VAL A 71 2.98 13.01 -10.81
C VAL A 71 3.20 11.53 -11.11
N LEU A 72 2.18 10.83 -11.60
CA LEU A 72 2.21 9.40 -11.91
C LEU A 72 3.27 9.05 -12.95
N LEU A 73 3.28 9.77 -14.09
CA LEU A 73 4.14 9.42 -15.23
C LEU A 73 5.64 9.54 -14.88
N PRO A 74 6.13 10.65 -14.28
CA PRO A 74 7.52 10.75 -13.86
C PRO A 74 7.88 9.76 -12.75
N ALA A 75 7.00 9.53 -11.77
CA ALA A 75 7.27 8.56 -10.70
C ALA A 75 7.39 7.12 -11.25
N ALA A 76 6.53 6.76 -12.21
CA ALA A 76 6.59 5.47 -12.89
C ALA A 76 7.86 5.34 -13.74
N GLY A 77 8.19 6.37 -14.53
CA GLY A 77 9.41 6.41 -15.33
C GLY A 77 10.67 6.28 -14.47
N LEU A 78 10.73 7.00 -13.35
CA LEU A 78 11.85 6.94 -12.42
C LEU A 78 11.96 5.57 -11.72
N THR A 79 10.83 4.96 -11.35
CA THR A 79 10.80 3.59 -10.80
C THR A 79 11.40 2.59 -11.79
N ILE A 80 11.00 2.67 -13.05
CA ILE A 80 11.48 1.80 -14.12
C ILE A 80 12.99 2.03 -14.33
N ALA A 81 13.40 3.30 -14.48
CA ALA A 81 14.80 3.66 -14.67
C ALA A 81 15.70 3.16 -13.53
N LEU A 82 15.32 3.40 -12.28
CA LEU A 82 16.06 2.92 -11.10
C LEU A 82 16.15 1.39 -11.07
N SER A 83 15.07 0.69 -11.41
CA SER A 83 15.06 -0.77 -11.48
C SER A 83 16.03 -1.30 -12.55
N PHE A 84 16.11 -0.65 -13.71
CA PHE A 84 17.07 -1.00 -14.76
C PHE A 84 18.52 -0.72 -14.37
N ILE A 85 18.79 0.44 -13.76
CA ILE A 85 20.15 0.81 -13.32
C ILE A 85 20.64 -0.18 -12.27
N MET A 86 19.84 -0.44 -11.24
CA MET A 86 20.20 -1.37 -10.15
C MET A 86 20.34 -2.82 -10.62
N GLY A 87 19.64 -3.21 -11.69
CA GLY A 87 19.78 -4.56 -12.27
C GLY A 87 21.03 -4.75 -13.12
N LYS A 88 21.62 -3.67 -13.65
CA LYS A 88 22.80 -3.73 -14.53
C LYS A 88 24.10 -3.32 -13.84
N TRP A 89 24.02 -2.45 -12.83
CA TRP A 89 25.19 -1.83 -12.21
C TRP A 89 25.37 -2.34 -10.79
N GLU A 90 26.53 -2.92 -10.52
CA GLU A 90 26.89 -3.36 -9.18
C GLU A 90 27.33 -2.15 -8.33
N ILE A 91 26.43 -1.65 -7.51
CA ILE A 91 26.70 -0.51 -6.63
C ILE A 91 27.49 -1.00 -5.41
N ARG A 92 28.81 -0.72 -5.40
CA ARG A 92 29.71 -1.11 -4.30
C ARG A 92 29.54 -0.28 -3.02
N ASN A 93 29.05 0.95 -3.11
CA ASN A 93 28.89 1.82 -1.95
C ASN A 93 27.56 1.51 -1.22
N PRO A 94 27.59 1.05 0.05
CA PRO A 94 26.39 0.64 0.78
C PRO A 94 25.41 1.80 1.03
N ALA A 95 25.92 3.03 1.20
CA ALA A 95 25.07 4.21 1.37
C ALA A 95 24.33 4.56 0.07
N LEU A 96 25.03 4.49 -1.07
CA LEU A 96 24.42 4.73 -2.38
C LEU A 96 23.38 3.65 -2.70
N LEU A 97 23.68 2.38 -2.38
CA LEU A 97 22.74 1.28 -2.55
C LEU A 97 21.46 1.48 -1.73
N SER A 98 21.61 1.82 -0.44
CA SER A 98 20.48 2.06 0.48
C SER A 98 19.63 3.25 0.03
N PHE A 99 20.26 4.31 -0.45
CA PHE A 99 19.59 5.46 -1.04
C PHE A 99 18.81 5.09 -2.31
N SER A 100 19.44 4.36 -3.24
CA SER A 100 18.77 3.91 -4.47
C SER A 100 17.58 2.99 -4.20
N MET A 101 17.69 2.06 -3.24
CA MET A 101 16.58 1.20 -2.80
C MET A 101 15.44 2.01 -2.18
N SER A 102 15.77 2.98 -1.34
CA SER A 102 14.78 3.86 -0.69
C SER A 102 14.10 4.77 -1.71
N MET A 103 14.85 5.29 -2.68
CA MET A 103 14.31 6.11 -3.77
C MET A 103 13.38 5.29 -4.66
N ARG A 104 13.79 4.08 -5.08
CA ARG A 104 12.96 3.16 -5.87
C ARG A 104 11.65 2.83 -5.14
N SER A 105 11.75 2.58 -3.83
CA SER A 105 10.60 2.31 -2.97
C SER A 105 9.67 3.51 -2.87
N LEU A 106 10.21 4.71 -2.66
CA LEU A 106 9.44 5.94 -2.64
C LEU A 106 8.69 6.16 -3.95
N THR A 107 9.36 6.02 -5.09
CA THR A 107 8.75 6.24 -6.40
C THR A 107 7.68 5.20 -6.68
N MET A 108 7.86 3.94 -6.28
CA MET A 108 6.82 2.91 -6.35
C MET A 108 5.58 3.27 -5.52
N MET A 109 5.77 3.77 -4.30
CA MET A 109 4.66 4.22 -3.45
C MET A 109 3.93 5.41 -4.06
N VAL A 110 4.65 6.37 -4.65
CA VAL A 110 4.06 7.52 -5.33
C VAL A 110 3.34 7.10 -6.61
N THR A 111 3.86 6.13 -7.36
CA THR A 111 3.21 5.56 -8.54
C THR A 111 1.93 4.83 -8.17
N GLY A 112 2.01 3.87 -7.23
CA GLY A 112 0.84 3.13 -6.75
C GLY A 112 -0.20 4.06 -6.13
N GLY A 113 0.25 5.00 -5.30
CA GLY A 113 -0.61 5.98 -4.66
C GLY A 113 -1.30 6.92 -5.65
N SER A 114 -0.58 7.48 -6.62
CA SER A 114 -1.18 8.32 -7.67
C SER A 114 -2.17 7.54 -8.53
N LEU A 115 -1.83 6.30 -8.91
CA LEU A 115 -2.74 5.44 -9.67
C LEU A 115 -4.02 5.11 -8.88
N GLY A 116 -3.87 4.73 -7.61
CA GLY A 116 -5.00 4.47 -6.72
C GLY A 116 -5.91 5.69 -6.53
N TYR A 117 -5.30 6.85 -6.35
CA TYR A 117 -6.02 8.12 -6.26
C TYR A 117 -6.76 8.47 -7.57
N LEU A 118 -6.18 8.20 -8.76
CA LEU A 118 -6.90 8.32 -10.04
C LEU A 118 -8.12 7.40 -10.11
N VAL A 119 -7.98 6.15 -9.69
CA VAL A 119 -9.10 5.18 -9.65
C VAL A 119 -10.18 5.66 -8.69
N SER A 120 -9.82 6.38 -7.62
CA SER A 120 -10.81 6.94 -6.69
C SER A 120 -11.86 7.80 -7.40
N PHE A 121 -11.53 8.52 -8.49
CA PHE A 121 -12.48 9.34 -9.26
C PHE A 121 -13.62 8.54 -9.91
N ILE A 122 -13.42 7.25 -10.14
CA ILE A 122 -14.45 6.34 -10.66
C ILE A 122 -15.54 6.12 -9.61
N VAL A 123 -15.18 6.15 -8.33
CA VAL A 123 -16.13 6.02 -7.22
C VAL A 123 -16.93 7.31 -7.10
N ARG A 124 -18.22 7.20 -7.46
CA ARG A 124 -19.18 8.32 -7.48
C ARG A 124 -19.95 8.49 -6.18
N GLU A 125 -20.04 7.43 -5.37
CA GLU A 125 -20.85 7.40 -4.17
C GLU A 125 -20.10 6.71 -3.02
N PRO A 126 -20.29 7.15 -1.76
CA PRO A 126 -19.60 6.57 -0.61
C PRO A 126 -20.01 5.12 -0.36
N ASN A 127 -21.24 4.73 -0.70
CA ASN A 127 -21.73 3.36 -0.54
C ASN A 127 -20.96 2.36 -1.43
N LEU A 128 -20.38 2.80 -2.55
CA LEU A 128 -19.54 1.96 -3.41
C LEU A 128 -18.18 1.62 -2.79
N LEU A 129 -17.78 2.29 -1.71
CA LEU A 129 -16.54 1.97 -1.00
C LEU A 129 -16.61 0.59 -0.32
N LEU A 130 -17.78 0.19 0.18
CA LEU A 130 -18.00 -1.10 0.85
C LEU A 130 -17.80 -2.30 -0.10
N PRO A 131 -18.44 -2.38 -1.29
CA PRO A 131 -18.20 -3.46 -2.23
C PRO A 131 -16.77 -3.40 -2.78
N CYS A 132 -16.18 -2.22 -2.99
CA CYS A 132 -14.77 -2.11 -3.37
C CYS A 132 -13.85 -2.70 -2.30
N ALA A 133 -14.10 -2.43 -1.01
CA ALA A 133 -13.30 -2.95 0.09
C ALA A 133 -13.40 -4.48 0.21
N VAL A 134 -14.62 -5.02 0.14
CA VAL A 134 -14.85 -6.48 0.17
C VAL A 134 -14.21 -7.14 -1.05
N PHE A 135 -14.40 -6.59 -2.24
CA PHE A 135 -13.83 -7.14 -3.46
C PHE A 135 -12.30 -7.12 -3.46
N ALA A 136 -11.69 -6.01 -3.04
CA ALA A 136 -10.24 -5.89 -2.91
C ALA A 136 -9.70 -6.97 -1.96
N ALA A 137 -10.32 -7.13 -0.78
CA ALA A 137 -9.96 -8.15 0.20
C ALA A 137 -10.08 -9.57 -0.36
N MET A 138 -11.12 -9.87 -1.15
CA MET A 138 -11.32 -11.19 -1.77
C MET A 138 -10.28 -11.49 -2.85
N VAL A 139 -10.01 -10.53 -3.74
CA VAL A 139 -9.00 -10.68 -4.80
C VAL A 139 -7.61 -10.83 -4.20
N ASP A 140 -7.31 -10.08 -3.13
CA ASP A 140 -6.04 -10.19 -2.42
C ASP A 140 -5.87 -11.56 -1.78
N TYR A 141 -6.88 -12.00 -1.02
CA TYR A 141 -6.88 -13.31 -0.38
C TYR A 141 -6.67 -14.42 -1.42
N TRP A 142 -7.40 -14.37 -2.54
CA TRP A 142 -7.26 -15.36 -3.60
C TRP A 142 -5.88 -15.29 -4.28
N SER A 143 -5.39 -14.10 -4.60
CA SER A 143 -4.08 -13.89 -5.23
C SER A 143 -2.95 -14.49 -4.39
N VAL A 144 -2.99 -14.26 -3.08
CA VAL A 144 -2.00 -14.75 -2.12
C VAL A 144 -2.09 -16.26 -1.90
N THR A 145 -3.30 -16.84 -1.86
CA THR A 145 -3.50 -18.26 -1.48
C THR A 145 -3.43 -19.24 -2.66
N TRP A 146 -4.05 -18.92 -3.79
CA TRP A 146 -4.19 -19.83 -4.95
C TRP A 146 -3.90 -19.18 -6.30
N GLY A 147 -3.79 -17.85 -6.33
CA GLY A 147 -3.74 -17.08 -7.57
C GLY A 147 -2.34 -16.86 -8.12
N PRO A 148 -2.20 -15.95 -9.11
CA PRO A 148 -0.97 -15.68 -9.84
C PRO A 148 0.23 -15.32 -8.98
N LEU A 149 0.02 -14.69 -7.81
CA LEU A 149 1.11 -14.31 -6.92
C LEU A 149 1.79 -15.53 -6.30
N SER A 150 1.03 -16.54 -5.87
CA SER A 150 1.60 -17.83 -5.40
C SER A 150 2.45 -18.51 -6.48
N HIS A 151 1.93 -18.58 -7.70
CA HIS A 151 2.63 -19.19 -8.84
C HIS A 151 3.83 -18.35 -9.32
N MET A 152 3.77 -17.02 -9.23
CA MET A 152 4.89 -16.14 -9.56
C MET A 152 5.96 -16.15 -8.48
N LEU A 153 5.61 -16.32 -7.20
CA LEU A 153 6.56 -16.55 -6.12
C LEU A 153 7.34 -17.86 -6.36
N GLU A 154 6.67 -18.90 -6.85
CA GLU A 154 7.32 -20.18 -7.16
C GLU A 154 8.16 -20.14 -8.45
N LYS A 155 7.66 -19.50 -9.52
CA LYS A 155 8.30 -19.58 -10.86
C LYS A 155 9.14 -18.36 -11.25
N LYS A 156 8.89 -17.18 -10.69
CA LYS A 156 9.50 -15.89 -11.08
C LYS A 156 9.64 -14.91 -9.90
N ALA A 157 10.25 -15.36 -8.80
CA ALA A 157 10.44 -14.56 -7.58
C ALA A 157 11.10 -13.18 -7.82
N SER A 158 11.96 -13.05 -8.85
CA SER A 158 12.59 -11.79 -9.24
C SER A 158 11.61 -10.72 -9.72
N VAL A 159 10.51 -11.11 -10.37
CA VAL A 159 9.47 -10.18 -10.84
C VAL A 159 8.62 -9.68 -9.67
N VAL A 160 8.32 -10.55 -8.71
CA VAL A 160 7.58 -10.18 -7.49
C VAL A 160 8.39 -9.20 -6.63
N ALA A 161 9.71 -9.43 -6.50
CA ALA A 161 10.61 -8.51 -5.81
C ALA A 161 10.74 -7.15 -6.53
N ALA A 162 10.64 -7.14 -7.86
CA ALA A 162 10.64 -5.90 -8.64
C ALA A 162 9.36 -5.08 -8.43
N ALA A 163 8.21 -5.76 -8.29
CA ALA A 163 6.89 -5.14 -8.09
C ALA A 163 6.53 -4.88 -6.61
N SER A 164 7.49 -5.02 -5.69
CA SER A 164 7.28 -4.84 -4.26
C SER A 164 8.21 -3.79 -3.66
N VAL A 165 7.68 -3.07 -2.68
CA VAL A 165 8.42 -2.13 -1.85
C VAL A 165 9.15 -2.92 -0.76
N GLN A 166 10.47 -2.75 -0.71
CA GLN A 166 11.32 -3.39 0.29
C GLN A 166 11.32 -2.55 1.55
N MET A 167 11.15 -3.19 2.72
CA MET A 167 11.35 -2.52 3.99
C MET A 167 12.85 -2.35 4.26
N PRO A 168 13.34 -1.11 4.50
CA PRO A 168 14.70 -0.88 4.93
C PRO A 168 15.05 -1.74 6.16
N ALA A 169 16.22 -2.37 6.11
CA ALA A 169 16.78 -3.09 7.24
C ALA A 169 17.16 -2.12 8.37
N LEU A 170 17.16 -2.60 9.62
CA LEU A 170 17.67 -1.86 10.76
C LEU A 170 18.96 -2.56 11.21
N GLY A 171 20.09 -1.98 10.80
CA GLY A 171 21.41 -2.61 10.89
C GLY A 171 21.49 -3.93 10.11
N ARG A 172 22.00 -5.00 10.75
CA ARG A 172 22.17 -6.33 10.14
C ARG A 172 20.89 -7.16 10.04
N VAL A 173 19.75 -6.61 10.50
CA VAL A 173 18.50 -7.34 10.59
C VAL A 173 17.55 -6.81 9.53
N SER A 174 17.40 -7.57 8.44
CA SER A 174 16.49 -7.24 7.34
C SER A 174 15.11 -7.86 7.59
N PRO A 175 14.02 -7.07 7.62
CA PRO A 175 12.68 -7.60 7.54
C PRO A 175 12.52 -8.33 6.20
N VAL A 176 12.09 -9.60 6.23
CA VAL A 176 11.78 -10.39 5.03
C VAL A 176 10.41 -9.99 4.43
N THR A 177 9.76 -8.99 4.99
CA THR A 177 8.42 -8.55 4.60
C THR A 177 8.48 -7.51 3.48
N MET A 178 7.89 -7.86 2.35
CA MET A 178 7.66 -6.97 1.22
C MET A 178 6.22 -6.49 1.22
N ILE A 179 5.99 -5.21 0.90
CA ILE A 179 4.64 -4.67 0.70
C ILE A 179 4.42 -4.50 -0.80
N GLY A 180 3.28 -4.96 -1.30
CA GLY A 180 2.97 -4.90 -2.72
C GLY A 180 2.65 -3.47 -3.16
N VAL A 181 2.97 -3.13 -4.41
CA VAL A 181 2.51 -1.85 -5.01
C VAL A 181 0.98 -1.75 -5.01
N GLY A 182 0.28 -2.89 -5.06
CA GLY A 182 -1.18 -2.98 -4.95
C GLY A 182 -1.72 -2.41 -3.62
N ASP A 183 -1.03 -2.62 -2.50
CA ASP A 183 -1.46 -2.12 -1.20
C ASP A 183 -1.53 -0.59 -1.21
N PHE A 184 -0.51 0.06 -1.77
CA PHE A 184 -0.47 1.52 -1.92
C PHE A 184 -1.56 2.05 -2.87
N LEU A 185 -1.87 1.29 -3.93
CA LEU A 185 -2.96 1.61 -4.85
C LEU A 185 -4.30 1.60 -4.13
N PHE A 186 -4.65 0.53 -3.42
CA PHE A 186 -5.93 0.47 -2.71
C PHE A 186 -5.98 1.45 -1.54
N LEU A 187 -4.86 1.67 -0.85
CA LEU A 187 -4.79 2.61 0.27
C LEU A 187 -5.08 4.03 -0.24
N ALA A 188 -4.46 4.43 -1.35
CA ALA A 188 -4.72 5.73 -1.96
C ALA A 188 -6.12 5.84 -2.57
N LEU A 189 -6.66 4.74 -3.10
CA LEU A 189 -8.05 4.69 -3.55
C LEU A 189 -8.99 4.96 -2.39
N PHE A 190 -8.88 4.23 -1.27
CA PHE A 190 -9.75 4.41 -0.11
C PHE A 190 -9.60 5.80 0.48
N PHE A 191 -8.38 6.26 0.76
CA PHE A 191 -8.17 7.61 1.29
C PHE A 191 -8.59 8.72 0.32
N GLY A 192 -8.41 8.52 -0.99
CA GLY A 192 -8.92 9.41 -2.01
C GLY A 192 -10.44 9.56 -1.95
N VAL A 193 -11.17 8.45 -1.84
CA VAL A 193 -12.62 8.44 -1.64
C VAL A 193 -12.99 9.11 -0.30
N LEU A 194 -12.33 8.75 0.80
CA LEU A 194 -12.63 9.31 2.13
C LEU A 194 -12.47 10.83 2.16
N TYR A 195 -11.42 11.38 1.56
CA TYR A 195 -11.22 12.83 1.47
C TYR A 195 -12.19 13.50 0.51
N ARG A 196 -12.56 12.85 -0.60
CA ARG A 196 -13.53 13.42 -1.57
C ARG A 196 -14.95 13.48 -1.01
N PHE A 197 -15.36 12.49 -0.22
CA PHE A 197 -16.68 12.43 0.40
C PHE A 197 -16.72 12.93 1.86
N ASN A 198 -15.64 13.57 2.34
CA ASN A 198 -15.53 14.10 3.71
C ASN A 198 -15.89 13.08 4.82
N MET A 199 -15.43 11.85 4.64
CA MET A 199 -15.62 10.75 5.58
C MET A 199 -14.52 10.76 6.66
N ASN A 200 -14.58 9.82 7.61
CA ASN A 200 -13.66 9.74 8.74
C ASN A 200 -12.28 9.17 8.36
N ALA A 201 -11.48 9.97 7.63
CA ALA A 201 -10.11 9.62 7.25
C ALA A 201 -9.19 9.42 8.46
N LYS A 202 -9.33 10.24 9.51
CA LYS A 202 -8.49 10.14 10.72
C LYS A 202 -8.72 8.83 11.48
N GLY A 203 -9.99 8.43 11.65
CA GLY A 203 -10.33 7.14 12.25
C GLY A 203 -9.81 5.98 11.41
N THR A 204 -9.98 6.05 10.09
CA THR A 204 -9.47 5.03 9.16
C THR A 204 -7.95 4.90 9.24
N PHE A 205 -7.23 6.02 9.36
CA PHE A 205 -5.78 6.02 9.53
C PHE A 205 -5.33 5.27 10.78
N TRP A 206 -5.88 5.59 11.95
CA TRP A 206 -5.43 4.96 13.20
C TRP A 206 -5.83 3.49 13.30
N ILE A 207 -7.06 3.15 12.88
CA ILE A 207 -7.51 1.75 12.86
C ILE A 207 -6.71 0.97 11.82
N GLY A 208 -6.49 1.55 10.63
CA GLY A 208 -5.69 0.94 9.57
C GLY A 208 -4.25 0.70 10.01
N TYR A 209 -3.61 1.70 10.63
CA TYR A 209 -2.27 1.55 11.20
C TYR A 209 -2.20 0.40 12.22
N ALA A 210 -3.14 0.35 13.16
CA ALA A 210 -3.19 -0.71 14.16
C ALA A 210 -3.38 -2.10 13.52
N LEU A 211 -4.39 -2.26 12.65
CA LEU A 211 -4.69 -3.54 12.00
C LEU A 211 -3.58 -4.01 11.07
N LEU A 212 -3.00 -3.12 10.25
CA LEU A 212 -1.89 -3.45 9.35
C LEU A 212 -0.62 -3.81 10.13
N THR A 213 -0.31 -3.09 11.20
CA THR A 213 0.86 -3.40 12.05
C THR A 213 0.69 -4.75 12.75
N VAL A 214 -0.49 -5.02 13.32
CA VAL A 214 -0.80 -6.33 13.90
C VAL A 214 -0.72 -7.43 12.84
N SER A 215 -1.25 -7.20 11.65
CA SER A 215 -1.19 -8.16 10.54
C SER A 215 0.26 -8.47 10.13
N MET A 216 1.13 -7.45 10.06
CA MET A 216 2.56 -7.67 9.80
C MET A 216 3.25 -8.48 10.91
N PHE A 217 2.89 -8.26 12.17
CA PHE A 217 3.41 -9.11 13.26
C PHE A 217 2.90 -10.55 13.14
N LEU A 218 1.64 -10.76 12.78
CA LEU A 218 1.11 -12.10 12.53
C LEU A 218 1.84 -12.79 11.36
N VAL A 219 2.14 -12.07 10.28
CA VAL A 219 2.93 -12.62 9.16
C VAL A 219 4.35 -12.98 9.63
N LEU A 220 5.00 -12.09 10.38
CA LEU A 220 6.38 -12.28 10.83
C LEU A 220 6.52 -13.46 11.80
N TYR A 221 5.64 -13.56 12.80
CA TYR A 221 5.73 -14.58 13.85
C TYR A 221 4.95 -15.86 13.52
N GLY A 222 3.83 -15.74 12.80
CA GLY A 222 2.99 -16.87 12.39
C GLY A 222 3.48 -17.60 11.15
N ARG A 223 4.44 -17.02 10.40
CA ARG A 223 4.99 -17.58 9.14
C ARG A 223 3.94 -17.87 8.06
N THR A 224 2.78 -17.23 8.14
CA THR A 224 1.69 -17.35 7.16
C THR A 224 1.59 -16.08 6.34
N ALA A 225 1.40 -16.19 5.03
CA ALA A 225 1.07 -15.05 4.20
C ALA A 225 -0.33 -14.53 4.58
N PHE A 226 -0.42 -13.23 4.88
CA PHE A 226 -1.69 -12.60 5.26
C PHE A 226 -2.02 -11.49 4.25
N PRO A 227 -3.21 -11.51 3.62
CA PRO A 227 -3.61 -10.48 2.67
C PRO A 227 -3.82 -9.15 3.40
N ALA A 228 -3.06 -8.13 3.01
CA ALA A 228 -3.08 -6.81 3.64
C ALA A 228 -4.35 -6.01 3.32
N LEU A 229 -5.06 -6.35 2.24
CA LEU A 229 -6.30 -5.67 1.86
C LEU A 229 -7.48 -6.03 2.76
N VAL A 230 -7.47 -7.19 3.41
CA VAL A 230 -8.48 -7.59 4.42
C VAL A 230 -8.49 -6.63 5.62
N PRO A 231 -7.39 -6.43 6.38
CA PRO A 231 -7.36 -5.51 7.51
C PRO A 231 -7.57 -4.06 7.07
N MET A 232 -7.13 -3.69 5.87
CA MET A 232 -7.34 -2.35 5.33
C MET A 232 -8.81 -2.07 5.01
N GLY A 233 -9.50 -2.99 4.34
CA GLY A 233 -10.93 -2.89 4.08
C GLY A 233 -11.74 -2.86 5.38
N ALA A 234 -11.36 -3.68 6.35
CA ALA A 234 -11.96 -3.66 7.69
C ALA A 234 -11.78 -2.29 8.37
N ALA A 235 -10.59 -1.69 8.31
CA ALA A 235 -10.35 -0.36 8.88
C ALA A 235 -11.27 0.72 8.29
N VAL A 236 -11.43 0.70 6.96
CA VAL A 236 -12.33 1.62 6.24
C VAL A 236 -13.77 1.43 6.67
N ILE A 237 -14.25 0.18 6.73
CA ILE A 237 -15.63 -0.13 7.09
C ILE A 237 -15.90 0.24 8.55
N ILE A 238 -15.04 -0.17 9.48
CA ILE A 238 -15.19 0.08 10.92
C ILE A 238 -15.16 1.59 11.21
N ALA A 239 -14.22 2.34 10.64
CA ALA A 239 -14.10 3.77 10.90
C ALA A 239 -15.28 4.59 10.35
N ASN A 240 -15.98 4.07 9.34
CA ASN A 240 -16.98 4.80 8.57
C ASN A 240 -18.35 4.12 8.54
N TYR A 241 -18.63 3.17 9.44
CA TYR A 241 -19.86 2.38 9.44
C TYR A 241 -21.14 3.25 9.40
N ARG A 242 -21.10 4.46 9.98
CA ARG A 242 -22.21 5.41 10.02
C ARG A 242 -22.56 6.03 8.66
N TYR A 243 -21.62 6.06 7.72
CA TYR A 243 -21.80 6.63 6.40
C TYR A 243 -22.43 5.65 5.41
N PHE A 244 -22.35 4.34 5.68
CA PHE A 244 -22.97 3.32 4.84
C PHE A 244 -24.45 3.19 5.19
N ARG A 245 -25.29 3.90 4.43
CA ARG A 245 -26.74 3.74 4.48
C ARG A 245 -27.17 2.97 3.26
N LEU A 246 -27.02 1.66 3.32
CA LEU A 246 -27.36 0.76 2.24
C LEU A 246 -28.86 0.49 2.24
N ARG A 247 -29.52 0.69 1.10
CA ARG A 247 -30.88 0.19 0.89
C ARG A 247 -30.83 -1.34 0.75
N ARG A 248 -31.94 -2.02 1.04
CA ARG A 248 -32.03 -3.49 0.92
C ARG A 248 -31.71 -3.96 -0.51
N GLU A 249 -32.13 -3.20 -1.50
CA GLU A 249 -31.86 -3.44 -2.92
C GLU A 249 -30.35 -3.35 -3.24
N GLU A 250 -29.66 -2.35 -2.70
CA GLU A 250 -28.21 -2.17 -2.88
C GLU A 250 -27.41 -3.28 -2.21
N LEU A 251 -27.87 -3.74 -1.04
CA LEU A 251 -27.26 -4.85 -0.33
C LEU A 251 -27.43 -6.17 -1.09
N LEU A 252 -28.62 -6.41 -1.65
CA LEU A 252 -28.86 -7.57 -2.52
C LEU A 252 -28.01 -7.49 -3.80
N ALA A 253 -27.94 -6.33 -4.45
CA ALA A 253 -27.10 -6.13 -5.63
C ALA A 253 -25.62 -6.38 -5.32
N MET A 254 -25.12 -5.87 -4.19
CA MET A 254 -23.77 -6.18 -3.72
C MET A 254 -23.56 -7.66 -3.45
N LEU A 255 -24.53 -8.33 -2.85
CA LEU A 255 -24.45 -9.77 -2.57
C LEU A 255 -24.40 -10.58 -3.87
N TYR A 256 -25.22 -10.23 -4.88
CA TYR A 256 -25.19 -10.88 -6.18
C TYR A 256 -23.88 -10.65 -6.92
N VAL A 257 -23.37 -9.41 -6.96
CA VAL A 257 -22.08 -9.09 -7.59
C VAL A 257 -20.94 -9.79 -6.85
N GLY A 258 -20.96 -9.76 -5.52
CA GLY A 258 -20.00 -10.45 -4.67
C GLY A 258 -20.00 -11.96 -4.91
N LEU A 259 -21.18 -12.59 -4.99
CA LEU A 259 -21.34 -14.02 -5.27
C LEU A 259 -20.86 -14.37 -6.67
N PHE A 260 -21.25 -13.59 -7.68
CA PHE A 260 -20.81 -13.80 -9.06
C PHE A 260 -19.28 -13.72 -9.18
N LEU A 261 -18.67 -12.72 -8.55
CA LEU A 261 -17.21 -12.56 -8.51
C LEU A 261 -16.54 -13.70 -7.75
N LEU A 262 -17.12 -14.13 -6.62
CA LEU A 262 -16.63 -15.28 -5.87
C LEU A 262 -16.60 -16.53 -6.74
N VAL A 263 -17.68 -16.81 -7.47
CA VAL A 263 -17.77 -17.93 -8.42
C VAL A 263 -16.73 -17.79 -9.54
N ALA A 264 -16.57 -16.59 -10.10
CA ALA A 264 -15.57 -16.33 -11.14
C ALA A 264 -14.13 -16.55 -10.63
N ILE A 265 -13.83 -16.10 -9.41
CA ILE A 265 -12.53 -16.25 -8.75
C ILE A 265 -12.26 -17.73 -8.46
N ILE A 266 -13.24 -18.47 -7.92
CA ILE A 266 -13.11 -19.91 -7.69
C ILE A 266 -12.89 -20.65 -9.02
N GLY A 267 -13.68 -20.33 -10.05
CA GLY A 267 -13.54 -20.92 -11.38
C GLY A 267 -12.17 -20.65 -12.00
N ALA A 268 -11.66 -19.42 -11.88
CA ALA A 268 -10.31 -19.08 -12.30
C ALA A 268 -9.24 -19.84 -11.50
N GLY A 269 -9.43 -19.99 -10.19
CA GLY A 269 -8.56 -20.79 -9.31
C GLY A 269 -8.47 -22.24 -9.76
N PHE A 270 -9.62 -22.89 -10.01
CA PHE A 270 -9.66 -24.26 -10.53
C PHE A 270 -9.00 -24.39 -11.91
N TYR A 271 -9.15 -23.40 -12.79
CA TYR A 271 -8.47 -23.39 -14.09
C TYR A 271 -6.95 -23.31 -13.94
N PHE A 272 -6.45 -22.47 -13.02
CA PHE A 272 -5.02 -22.34 -12.75
C PHE A 272 -4.42 -23.58 -12.06
N LEU A 273 -5.12 -24.18 -11.10
CA LEU A 273 -4.71 -25.41 -10.40
C LEU A 273 -4.62 -26.64 -11.32
N ARG A 274 -5.31 -26.62 -12.47
CA ARG A 274 -5.34 -27.75 -13.43
C ARG A 274 -4.23 -27.69 -14.47
N ARG A 275 -3.39 -26.64 -14.47
CA ARG A 275 -2.26 -26.43 -15.38
C ARG A 275 -0.92 -26.53 -14.65
#